data_AF-A0A922SFA1-F1
#
_entry.id   AF-A0A922SFA1-F1
#
_cell.length_a   1.000
_cell.length_b   1.000
_cell.length_c   1.000
_cell.angle_alpha   90.00
_cell.angle_beta   90.00
_cell.angle_gamma   90.00
#
_symmetry.space_group_name_H-M   'P 1'
#
loop_
_entity.id
_entity.type
_entity.pdbx_description
1 polymer ?
#
loop_
_entity_poly.entity_id
_entity_poly.type
_entity_poly.pdbx_seq_one_letter_code
_entity_poly.pdbx_strand_id
1 'polypeptide(L)'
;MASFKLCICFLFSLFCFVCNESILCEVGFCRVREGEHCSRGGPGTGTTVGRCGDGLYCEEGEDDSVCVRRCSRFHDLIKSTISSAVPRSIVGPRCTPDGNFFPIRCIRNICYCVDIYTGIIKKDSPTIDLERQSITQLSCYDEDLDLFPENAKQEPYSFTSPCLITQDSRATDVLETEKDDFILDFFGGFPECLPDWTYGRIAINSAGQ
;
A
#
# COMPACT_ATOMS: atom_id res chain seq x y z
N MET A 1 -32.35 -11.18 14.99
CA MET A 1 -32.62 -12.38 14.15
C MET A 1 -32.06 -12.11 12.77
N ALA A 2 -30.91 -12.68 12.43
CA ALA A 2 -30.33 -12.53 11.09
C ALA A 2 -31.13 -13.40 10.10
N SER A 3 -31.60 -12.79 9.01
CA SER A 3 -32.36 -13.48 7.95
C SER A 3 -31.36 -14.05 6.94
N PHE A 4 -31.29 -15.38 6.84
CA PHE A 4 -30.43 -16.05 5.86
C PHE A 4 -31.21 -16.25 4.55
N LYS A 5 -30.74 -15.64 3.45
CA LYS A 5 -31.23 -15.92 2.09
C LYS A 5 -30.23 -16.83 1.39
N LEU A 6 -30.67 -18.03 1.03
CA LEU A 6 -29.89 -18.95 0.20
C LEU A 6 -29.95 -18.47 -1.26
N CYS A 7 -28.81 -18.11 -1.85
CA CYS A 7 -28.71 -17.69 -3.24
C CYS A 7 -27.80 -18.67 -3.99
N ILE A 8 -28.39 -19.54 -4.82
CA ILE A 8 -27.64 -20.58 -5.55
C ILE A 8 -27.11 -19.97 -6.86
N CYS A 9 -25.79 -19.70 -6.93
CA CYS A 9 -25.13 -19.30 -8.18
C CYS A 9 -24.71 -20.54 -8.98
N PHE A 10 -25.36 -20.77 -10.13
CA PHE A 10 -25.17 -21.98 -10.96
C PHE A 10 -23.92 -21.99 -11.86
N LEU A 11 -23.00 -21.02 -11.75
CA LEU A 11 -21.94 -20.87 -12.75
C LEU A 11 -20.68 -21.74 -12.53
N PHE A 12 -20.44 -22.31 -11.35
CA PHE A 12 -19.29 -23.23 -11.13
C PHE A 12 -19.50 -24.11 -9.89
N SER A 13 -20.56 -24.93 -9.79
CA SER A 13 -20.77 -25.93 -8.69
C SER A 13 -20.42 -25.49 -7.24
N LEU A 14 -20.42 -24.20 -6.92
CA LEU A 14 -19.99 -23.64 -5.65
C LEU A 14 -21.22 -23.07 -4.94
N PHE A 15 -21.57 -23.63 -3.79
CA PHE A 15 -22.63 -23.11 -2.96
C PHE A 15 -22.14 -21.82 -2.29
N CYS A 16 -22.58 -20.66 -2.78
CA CYS A 16 -22.37 -19.37 -2.11
C CYS A 16 -23.54 -19.10 -1.15
N PHE A 17 -23.26 -18.81 0.11
CA PHE A 17 -24.26 -18.25 1.03
C PHE A 17 -24.16 -16.72 0.94
N VAL A 18 -25.27 -16.02 0.70
CA VAL A 18 -25.29 -14.56 0.71
C VAL A 18 -25.78 -14.11 2.08
N CYS A 19 -24.88 -13.61 2.92
CA CYS A 19 -25.26 -12.84 4.09
C CYS A 19 -25.54 -11.40 3.63
N ASN A 20 -26.82 -11.02 3.59
CA ASN A 20 -27.31 -9.65 3.45
C ASN A 20 -26.68 -8.82 2.30
N GLU A 21 -27.28 -8.85 1.09
CA GLU A 21 -27.04 -8.03 -0.13
C GLU A 21 -25.61 -7.64 -0.55
N SER A 22 -24.55 -8.07 0.13
CA SER A 22 -23.18 -7.58 -0.10
C SER A 22 -22.06 -8.54 0.30
N ILE A 23 -22.34 -9.60 1.07
CA ILE A 23 -21.30 -10.53 1.53
C ILE A 23 -21.34 -11.80 0.67
N LEU A 24 -20.24 -12.06 -0.04
CA LEU A 24 -20.00 -13.32 -0.74
C LEU A 24 -19.36 -14.29 0.26
N CYS A 25 -20.09 -15.29 0.73
CA CYS A 25 -19.55 -16.33 1.60
C CYS A 25 -19.22 -17.56 0.76
N GLU A 26 -17.94 -17.91 0.66
CA GLU A 26 -17.54 -19.28 0.34
C GLU A 26 -17.75 -20.15 1.58
N VAL A 27 -18.07 -21.43 1.38
CA VAL A 27 -18.47 -22.38 2.41
C VAL A 27 -17.59 -22.29 3.67
N GLY A 28 -18.11 -21.69 4.74
CA GLY A 28 -17.45 -21.57 6.04
C GLY A 28 -16.64 -20.29 6.31
N PHE A 29 -16.47 -19.38 5.35
CA PHE A 29 -15.70 -18.14 5.53
C PHE A 29 -16.43 -16.92 4.94
N CYS A 30 -16.93 -16.04 5.82
CA CYS A 30 -17.38 -14.71 5.42
C CYS A 30 -16.15 -13.79 5.30
N ARG A 31 -15.88 -13.26 4.10
CA ARG A 31 -14.88 -12.21 3.89
C ARG A 31 -15.51 -10.85 4.20
N VAL A 32 -15.00 -10.20 5.23
CA VAL A 32 -15.47 -8.91 5.75
C VAL A 32 -14.81 -7.75 5.00
N ARG A 33 -15.56 -6.68 4.71
CA ARG A 33 -15.09 -5.50 3.97
C ARG A 33 -14.37 -4.50 4.87
N GLU A 34 -13.67 -3.53 4.27
CA GLU A 34 -13.04 -2.44 5.02
C GLU A 34 -14.08 -1.66 5.84
N GLY A 35 -13.76 -1.39 7.11
CA GLY A 35 -14.64 -0.68 8.04
C GLY A 35 -15.70 -1.55 8.73
N GLU A 36 -15.87 -2.81 8.34
CA GLU A 36 -16.77 -3.73 9.03
C GLU A 36 -16.10 -4.45 10.20
N HIS A 37 -16.94 -4.89 11.15
CA HIS A 37 -16.47 -5.60 12.34
C HIS A 37 -15.81 -6.92 11.96
N CYS A 38 -14.73 -7.25 12.64
CA CYS A 38 -13.99 -8.48 12.42
C CYS A 38 -13.66 -9.13 13.76
N SER A 39 -13.44 -10.45 13.74
CA SER A 39 -12.96 -11.17 14.92
C SER A 39 -11.60 -11.77 14.62
N ARG A 40 -10.61 -11.56 15.51
CA ARG A 40 -9.29 -12.22 15.40
C ARG A 40 -9.34 -13.74 15.64
N GLY A 41 -10.45 -14.24 16.19
CA GLY A 41 -10.67 -15.66 16.49
C GLY A 41 -9.88 -16.10 17.72
N GLY A 42 -10.59 -16.40 18.81
CA GLY A 42 -10.03 -17.00 20.02
C GLY A 42 -10.71 -18.32 20.36
N PRO A 43 -10.05 -19.23 21.10
CA PRO A 43 -10.68 -20.47 21.55
C PRO A 43 -11.75 -20.15 22.61
N GLY A 44 -13.03 -20.21 22.25
CA GLY A 44 -14.13 -20.37 23.23
C GLY A 44 -15.28 -19.37 23.25
N THR A 45 -15.30 -18.32 22.43
CA THR A 45 -16.43 -17.36 22.41
C THR A 45 -17.04 -17.30 21.01
N GLY A 46 -18.13 -18.04 20.82
CA GLY A 46 -18.78 -18.36 19.54
C GLY A 46 -19.43 -17.20 18.78
N THR A 47 -18.69 -16.17 18.42
CA THR A 47 -19.14 -15.15 17.45
C THR A 47 -18.07 -14.99 16.38
N THR A 48 -18.19 -15.77 15.31
CA THR A 48 -17.39 -15.59 14.09
C THR A 48 -17.97 -14.43 13.30
N VAL A 49 -17.54 -13.20 13.58
CA VAL A 49 -17.94 -12.00 12.81
C VAL A 49 -17.36 -12.04 11.38
N GLY A 50 -16.53 -13.04 11.07
CA GLY A 50 -15.90 -13.23 9.77
C GLY A 50 -14.44 -12.79 9.82
N ARG A 51 -13.66 -13.25 8.83
CA ARG A 51 -12.27 -12.81 8.66
C ARG A 51 -12.28 -11.67 7.65
N CYS A 52 -11.44 -10.66 7.89
CA CYS A 52 -11.20 -9.63 6.90
C CYS A 52 -10.85 -10.23 5.54
N GLY A 53 -11.37 -9.65 4.47
CA GLY A 53 -11.02 -10.02 3.10
C GLY A 53 -9.53 -9.80 2.80
N ASP A 54 -9.11 -10.14 1.59
CA ASP A 54 -7.72 -9.97 1.17
C ASP A 54 -7.27 -8.51 1.34
N GLY A 55 -6.05 -8.31 1.83
CA GLY A 55 -5.51 -6.96 2.07
C GLY A 55 -6.00 -6.24 3.33
N LEU A 56 -6.97 -6.81 4.04
CA LEU A 56 -7.56 -6.21 5.23
C LEU A 56 -7.10 -6.92 6.49
N TYR A 57 -6.79 -6.15 7.53
CA TYR A 57 -6.40 -6.68 8.83
C TYR A 57 -7.38 -6.26 9.91
N CYS A 58 -7.60 -7.15 10.88
CA CYS A 58 -8.48 -6.89 12.00
C CYS A 58 -7.74 -6.08 13.07
N GLU A 59 -7.99 -4.77 13.09
CA GLU A 59 -7.47 -3.84 14.08
C GLU A 59 -8.40 -3.82 15.30
N GLU A 60 -7.82 -3.97 16.49
CA GLU A 60 -8.57 -3.89 17.75
C GLU A 60 -8.81 -2.43 18.09
N GLY A 61 -10.08 -2.03 18.10
CA GLY A 61 -10.53 -0.78 18.72
C GLY A 61 -10.86 -0.99 20.20
N GLU A 62 -11.12 0.12 20.89
CA GLU A 62 -11.50 0.14 22.31
C GLU A 62 -12.87 -0.54 22.54
N ASP A 63 -13.81 -0.33 21.61
CA ASP A 63 -15.15 -0.93 21.64
C ASP A 63 -15.33 -2.05 20.61
N ASP A 64 -14.77 -1.89 19.41
CA ASP A 64 -15.00 -2.78 18.27
C ASP A 64 -13.75 -3.00 17.44
N SER A 65 -13.47 -4.25 17.05
CA SER A 65 -12.43 -4.57 16.09
C SER A 65 -12.93 -4.49 14.65
N VAL A 66 -12.22 -3.76 13.78
CA VAL A 66 -12.64 -3.46 12.40
C VAL A 66 -11.55 -3.81 11.39
N CYS A 67 -11.97 -4.16 10.18
CA CYS A 67 -11.06 -4.42 9.07
C CYS A 67 -10.49 -3.12 8.49
N VAL A 68 -9.16 -2.99 8.49
CA VAL A 68 -8.46 -1.79 7.99
C VAL A 68 -7.34 -2.16 7.03
N ARG A 69 -7.00 -1.21 6.15
CA ARG A 69 -5.77 -1.23 5.34
C ARG A 69 -4.78 -0.22 5.89
N ARG A 70 -3.69 -0.69 6.48
CA ARG A 70 -2.80 0.20 7.22
C ARG A 70 -1.88 1.04 6.32
N CYS A 71 -1.38 0.49 5.21
CA CYS A 71 -0.48 1.24 4.32
C CYS A 71 -1.23 2.33 3.54
N SER A 72 -2.38 1.99 2.93
CA SER A 72 -3.20 2.98 2.20
C SER A 72 -3.68 4.11 3.12
N ARG A 73 -4.16 3.80 4.34
CA ARG A 73 -4.56 4.84 5.30
C ARG A 73 -3.39 5.69 5.78
N PHE A 74 -2.22 5.07 5.96
CA PHE A 74 -1.01 5.81 6.31
C PHE A 74 -0.61 6.80 5.19
N HIS A 75 -0.76 6.40 3.93
CA HIS A 75 -0.54 7.29 2.80
C HIS A 75 -1.54 8.46 2.76
N ASP A 76 -2.82 8.19 2.98
CA ASP A 76 -3.86 9.23 3.04
C ASP A 76 -3.62 10.20 4.22
N LEU A 77 -3.13 9.69 5.35
CA LEU A 77 -2.74 10.51 6.49
C LEU A 77 -1.56 11.42 6.15
N ILE A 78 -0.51 10.91 5.49
CA ILE A 78 0.63 11.73 5.04
C ILE A 78 0.14 12.83 4.09
N LYS A 79 -0.68 12.47 3.11
CA LYS A 79 -1.21 13.41 2.12
C LYS A 79 -2.06 14.50 2.79
N SER A 80 -2.98 14.13 3.67
CA SER A 80 -3.84 15.11 4.37
C SER A 80 -3.10 15.99 5.37
N THR A 81 -2.06 15.46 6.03
CA THR A 81 -1.35 16.19 7.09
C THR A 81 -0.25 17.09 6.54
N ILE A 82 0.43 16.69 5.46
CA ILE A 82 1.69 17.32 5.05
C ILE A 82 1.63 17.91 3.62
N SER A 83 0.73 17.45 2.75
CA SER A 83 0.73 17.87 1.33
C SER A 83 0.49 19.36 1.09
N SER A 84 -0.14 20.08 2.01
CA SER A 84 -0.39 21.53 1.86
C SER A 84 0.80 22.41 2.22
N ALA A 85 1.82 21.85 2.90
CA ALA A 85 2.89 22.63 3.54
C ALA A 85 4.27 22.43 2.88
N VAL A 86 4.41 21.53 1.91
CA VAL A 86 5.72 21.19 1.31
C VAL A 86 5.63 21.21 -0.22
N PRO A 87 6.58 21.85 -0.93
CA PRO A 87 6.63 21.86 -2.40
C PRO A 87 6.82 20.46 -3.02
N ARG A 88 7.41 19.53 -2.26
CA ARG A 88 7.71 18.16 -2.68
C ARG A 88 6.80 17.21 -1.91
N SER A 89 6.15 16.28 -2.61
CA SER A 89 5.36 15.24 -1.92
C SER A 89 6.29 14.37 -1.08
N ILE A 90 5.89 14.10 0.16
CA ILE A 90 6.63 13.20 1.03
C ILE A 90 6.39 11.77 0.54
N VAL A 91 7.47 11.10 0.16
CA VAL A 91 7.42 9.70 -0.26
C VAL A 91 7.08 8.84 0.94
N GLY A 92 5.86 8.30 0.94
CA GLY A 92 5.40 7.31 1.90
C GLY A 92 5.99 5.92 1.64
N PRO A 93 5.81 4.97 2.58
CA PRO A 93 6.15 3.57 2.35
C PRO A 93 5.37 3.03 1.16
N ARG A 94 5.99 2.14 0.39
CA ARG A 94 5.34 1.44 -0.72
C ARG A 94 4.26 0.50 -0.17
N CYS A 95 3.11 0.52 -0.81
CA CYS A 95 2.02 -0.41 -0.52
C CYS A 95 1.93 -1.51 -1.58
N THR A 96 1.46 -2.68 -1.19
CA THR A 96 1.03 -3.71 -2.15
C THR A 96 -0.32 -3.32 -2.77
N PRO A 97 -0.74 -3.93 -3.90
CA PRO A 97 -2.06 -3.68 -4.50
C PRO A 97 -3.23 -3.92 -3.54
N ASP A 98 -3.04 -4.82 -2.58
CA ASP A 98 -4.01 -5.13 -1.54
C ASP A 98 -4.12 -4.04 -0.46
N GLY A 99 -3.17 -3.10 -0.40
CA GLY A 99 -3.12 -1.98 0.54
C GLY A 99 -2.39 -2.27 1.86
N ASN A 100 -1.63 -3.37 1.90
CA ASN A 100 -0.67 -3.68 2.96
C ASN A 100 0.68 -3.00 2.69
N PHE A 101 1.59 -3.03 3.65
CA PHE A 101 2.96 -2.57 3.43
C PHE A 101 3.71 -3.54 2.54
N PHE A 102 4.50 -3.01 1.61
CA PHE A 102 5.45 -3.81 0.86
C PHE A 102 6.45 -4.47 1.83
N PRO A 103 6.83 -5.75 1.66
CA PRO A 103 7.66 -6.48 2.62
C PRO A 103 9.08 -5.93 2.79
N ILE A 104 9.48 -4.99 1.93
CA ILE A 104 10.75 -4.26 1.99
C ILE A 104 10.51 -2.78 2.27
N ARG A 105 11.36 -2.23 3.13
CA ARG A 105 11.49 -0.79 3.34
C ARG A 105 12.95 -0.39 3.25
N CYS A 106 13.25 0.62 2.46
CA CYS A 106 14.59 1.19 2.36
C CYS A 106 14.65 2.55 3.03
N ILE A 107 15.72 2.77 3.80
CA ILE A 107 16.06 4.06 4.39
C ILE A 107 17.40 4.45 3.79
N ARG A 108 17.39 5.41 2.86
CA ARG A 108 18.51 5.68 1.95
C ARG A 108 18.82 4.44 1.12
N ASN A 109 20.09 4.01 1.06
CA ASN A 109 20.52 2.83 0.30
C ASN A 109 20.44 1.52 1.09
N ILE A 110 19.99 1.56 2.36
CA ILE A 110 19.90 0.37 3.21
C ILE A 110 18.45 -0.12 3.26
N CYS A 111 18.23 -1.36 2.85
CA CYS A 111 16.93 -2.01 2.79
C CYS A 111 16.78 -3.08 3.86
N TYR A 112 15.56 -3.18 4.41
CA TYR A 112 15.18 -4.06 5.51
C TYR A 112 13.88 -4.79 5.18
N CYS A 113 13.72 -5.99 5.73
CA CYS A 113 12.45 -6.67 5.79
C CYS A 113 11.55 -6.04 6.87
N VAL A 114 10.32 -5.72 6.47
CA VAL A 114 9.30 -5.22 7.38
C VAL A 114 8.18 -6.24 7.55
N ASP A 115 7.40 -6.05 8.60
CA ASP A 115 6.12 -6.72 8.74
C ASP A 115 5.08 -6.07 7.81
N ILE A 116 4.43 -6.88 6.98
CA ILE A 116 3.50 -6.42 5.93
C ILE A 116 2.25 -5.73 6.49
N TYR A 117 1.92 -5.95 7.76
CA TYR A 117 0.72 -5.37 8.38
C TYR A 117 1.04 -4.07 9.13
N THR A 118 2.21 -4.00 9.76
CA THR A 118 2.59 -2.88 10.63
C THR A 118 3.59 -1.92 9.97
N GLY A 119 4.34 -2.35 8.96
CA GLY A 119 5.41 -1.58 8.33
C GLY A 119 6.64 -1.39 9.23
N ILE A 120 6.69 -2.12 10.36
CA ILE A 120 7.79 -2.08 11.33
C ILE A 120 8.91 -3.01 10.85
N ILE A 121 10.15 -2.55 10.97
CA ILE A 121 11.35 -3.34 10.65
C ILE A 121 11.46 -4.51 11.63
N LYS A 122 11.63 -5.72 11.11
CA LYS A 122 11.81 -6.92 11.95
C LYS A 122 13.17 -6.84 12.66
N LYS A 123 13.20 -7.15 13.97
CA LYS A 123 14.40 -7.00 14.83
C LYS A 123 15.63 -7.75 14.30
N ASP A 124 15.42 -8.92 13.71
CA ASP A 124 16.48 -9.78 13.14
C ASP A 124 16.50 -9.75 11.62
N SER A 125 16.03 -8.65 11.01
CA SER A 125 16.00 -8.52 9.56
C SER A 125 17.42 -8.48 8.99
N PRO A 126 17.74 -9.27 7.95
CA PRO A 126 18.92 -9.00 7.15
C PRO A 126 18.84 -7.59 6.55
N THR A 127 20.00 -6.97 6.38
CA THR A 127 20.14 -5.63 5.81
C THR A 127 20.93 -5.71 4.53
N ILE A 128 20.46 -5.04 3.48
CA ILE A 128 21.16 -4.95 2.19
C ILE A 128 21.49 -3.50 1.89
N ASP A 129 22.71 -3.28 1.40
CA ASP A 129 23.16 -2.01 0.86
C ASP A 129 23.09 -2.04 -0.67
N LEU A 130 22.20 -1.23 -1.24
CA LEU A 130 21.94 -1.17 -2.68
C LEU A 130 23.14 -0.71 -3.51
N GLU A 131 24.14 -0.07 -2.90
CA GLU A 131 25.37 0.27 -3.61
C GLU A 131 26.19 -0.95 -3.99
N ARG A 132 25.97 -2.09 -3.32
CA ARG A 132 26.81 -3.29 -3.44
C ARG A 132 26.03 -4.56 -3.75
N GLN A 133 24.75 -4.60 -3.38
CA GLN A 133 23.94 -5.80 -3.37
C GLN A 133 22.52 -5.51 -3.84
N SER A 134 21.95 -6.45 -4.60
CA SER A 134 20.57 -6.36 -5.06
C SER A 134 19.59 -6.70 -3.93
N ILE A 135 18.42 -6.04 -3.89
CA ILE A 135 17.32 -6.40 -2.99
C ILE A 135 16.84 -7.85 -3.15
N THR A 136 17.08 -8.46 -4.31
CA THR A 136 16.71 -9.85 -4.60
C THR A 136 17.35 -10.87 -3.65
N GLN A 137 18.41 -10.48 -2.94
CA GLN A 137 19.06 -11.33 -1.94
C GLN A 137 18.34 -11.32 -0.58
N LEU A 138 17.40 -10.40 -0.32
CA LEU A 138 16.58 -10.42 0.89
C LEU A 138 15.55 -11.54 0.80
N SER A 139 15.46 -12.39 1.83
CA SER A 139 14.50 -13.49 1.88
C SER A 139 13.03 -13.05 1.90
N CYS A 140 12.76 -11.78 2.19
CA CYS A 140 11.43 -11.18 2.16
C CYS A 140 11.11 -10.49 0.83
N TYR A 141 12.07 -10.41 -0.11
CA TYR A 141 11.79 -9.90 -1.44
C TYR A 141 10.92 -10.91 -2.19
N ASP A 142 9.85 -10.40 -2.77
CA ASP A 142 8.97 -11.15 -3.65
C ASP A 142 8.87 -10.38 -4.96
N GLU A 143 9.35 -11.00 -6.04
CA GLU A 143 9.35 -10.39 -7.37
C GLU A 143 7.93 -10.22 -7.91
N ASP A 144 7.00 -11.10 -7.56
CA ASP A 144 5.62 -11.03 -8.03
C ASP A 144 4.86 -9.83 -7.43
N LEU A 145 5.32 -9.35 -6.28
CA LEU A 145 4.78 -8.14 -5.63
C LEU A 145 5.43 -6.86 -6.16
N ASP A 146 6.64 -6.93 -6.72
CA ASP A 146 7.35 -5.76 -7.22
C ASP A 146 6.89 -5.38 -8.63
N LEU A 147 6.18 -4.26 -8.75
CA LEU A 147 5.78 -3.66 -10.03
C LEU A 147 6.96 -3.14 -10.89
N PHE A 148 8.16 -3.03 -10.32
CA PHE A 148 9.35 -2.48 -10.97
C PHE A 148 10.60 -3.35 -10.74
N PRO A 149 10.53 -4.68 -11.02
CA PRO A 149 11.59 -5.61 -10.63
C PRO A 149 12.89 -5.41 -11.41
N GLU A 150 12.83 -4.74 -12.57
CA GLU A 150 14.01 -4.43 -13.39
C GLU A 150 15.01 -3.51 -12.64
N ASN A 151 14.52 -2.60 -11.80
CA ASN A 151 15.36 -1.70 -11.01
C ASN A 151 16.22 -2.46 -9.97
N ALA A 152 15.77 -3.65 -9.57
CA ALA A 152 16.49 -4.54 -8.67
C ALA A 152 17.53 -5.42 -9.39
N LYS A 153 17.39 -5.61 -10.71
CA LYS A 153 18.21 -6.52 -11.50
C LYS A 153 19.38 -5.83 -12.19
N GLN A 154 19.26 -4.53 -12.47
CA GLN A 154 20.26 -3.75 -13.18
C GLN A 154 21.11 -2.89 -12.25
N GLU A 155 22.44 -2.91 -12.39
CA GLU A 155 23.32 -1.97 -11.70
C GLU A 155 23.27 -0.57 -12.35
N PRO A 156 23.18 0.52 -11.56
CA PRO A 156 23.13 0.55 -10.09
C PRO A 156 21.76 0.07 -9.54
N TYR A 157 21.80 -0.82 -8.55
CA TYR A 157 20.57 -1.35 -7.95
C TYR A 157 19.80 -0.24 -7.25
N SER A 158 18.50 -0.18 -7.50
CA SER A 158 17.65 0.83 -6.87
C SER A 158 16.29 0.25 -6.51
N PHE A 159 15.78 0.64 -5.33
CA PHE A 159 14.42 0.35 -4.92
C PHE A 159 13.58 1.61 -5.06
N THR A 160 13.20 1.92 -6.29
CA THR A 160 12.47 3.13 -6.67
C THR A 160 11.47 2.84 -7.79
N SER A 161 10.68 3.84 -8.17
CA SER A 161 9.77 3.77 -9.31
C SER A 161 10.02 4.91 -10.31
N PRO A 162 9.62 4.74 -11.59
CA PRO A 162 9.67 5.82 -12.56
C PRO A 162 8.94 7.10 -12.12
N CYS A 163 7.84 6.97 -11.36
CA CYS A 163 7.09 8.11 -10.85
C CYS A 163 7.91 8.91 -9.84
N LEU A 164 8.51 8.22 -8.87
CA LEU A 164 9.34 8.86 -7.85
C LEU A 164 10.60 9.50 -8.44
N ILE A 165 11.26 8.83 -9.39
CA ILE A 165 12.42 9.39 -10.11
C ILE A 165 12.03 10.70 -10.81
N THR A 166 10.91 10.70 -11.53
CA THR A 166 10.43 11.89 -12.25
C THR A 166 10.05 13.01 -11.30
N GLN A 167 9.49 12.67 -10.14
CA GLN A 167 9.14 13.67 -9.13
C GLN A 167 10.39 14.31 -8.51
N ASP A 168 11.41 13.50 -8.21
CA ASP A 168 12.66 13.97 -7.62
C ASP A 168 13.49 14.79 -8.62
N SER A 169 13.52 14.39 -9.89
CA SER A 169 14.20 15.14 -10.95
C SER A 169 13.58 16.53 -11.11
N ARG A 170 12.24 16.62 -11.25
CA ARG A 170 11.55 17.91 -11.33
C ARG A 170 11.79 18.76 -10.10
N ALA A 171 11.82 18.15 -8.92
CA ALA A 171 12.02 18.88 -7.67
C ALA A 171 13.45 19.42 -7.56
N THR A 172 14.42 18.71 -8.13
CA THR A 172 15.81 19.18 -8.23
C THR A 172 15.92 20.34 -9.21
N ASP A 173 15.30 20.23 -10.38
CA ASP A 173 15.29 21.31 -11.38
C ASP A 173 14.72 22.62 -10.81
N VAL A 174 13.59 22.55 -10.09
CA VAL A 174 13.01 23.75 -9.41
C VAL A 174 14.01 24.38 -8.46
N LEU A 175 14.64 23.57 -7.60
CA LEU A 175 15.59 24.05 -6.59
C LEU A 175 16.88 24.62 -7.20
N GLU A 176 17.28 24.13 -8.37
CA GLU A 176 18.43 24.68 -9.09
C GLU A 176 18.09 26.03 -9.70
N THR A 177 16.94 26.17 -10.34
CA THR A 177 16.57 27.45 -10.96
C THR A 177 16.21 28.56 -9.97
N GLU A 178 15.70 28.21 -8.79
CA GLU A 178 15.54 29.18 -7.70
C GLU A 178 16.89 29.80 -7.28
N LYS A 179 18.01 29.06 -7.40
CA LYS A 179 19.36 29.61 -7.12
C LYS A 179 19.84 30.56 -8.22
N ASP A 180 19.37 30.34 -9.44
CA ASP A 180 19.70 31.15 -10.61
C ASP A 180 18.70 32.32 -10.82
N ASP A 181 17.80 32.55 -9.87
CA ASP A 181 16.77 33.61 -9.88
C ASP A 181 15.72 33.46 -11.02
N PHE A 182 15.54 32.22 -11.51
CA PHE A 182 14.52 31.86 -12.50
C PHE A 182 13.41 30.99 -11.89
N ILE A 183 12.16 31.31 -12.20
CA ILE A 183 11.00 30.48 -11.82
C ILE A 183 10.71 29.51 -12.97
N LEU A 184 11.05 28.23 -12.80
CA LEU A 184 10.57 27.18 -13.69
C LEU A 184 9.13 26.82 -13.34
N ASP A 185 8.21 27.14 -14.25
CA ASP A 185 6.84 26.66 -14.18
C ASP A 185 6.71 25.37 -15.00
N PHE A 186 6.49 24.25 -14.31
CA PHE A 186 6.12 23.01 -14.98
C PHE A 186 4.65 23.09 -15.36
N PHE A 187 4.36 23.34 -16.64
CA PHE A 187 3.00 23.39 -17.21
C PHE A 187 2.13 22.14 -16.88
N GLY A 188 2.73 21.03 -16.47
CA GLY A 188 2.05 19.79 -16.04
C GLY A 188 2.18 19.46 -14.54
N GLY A 189 2.59 20.41 -13.69
CA GLY A 189 2.76 20.21 -12.26
C GLY A 189 3.77 19.12 -11.87
N PHE A 190 3.73 18.69 -10.61
CA PHE A 190 4.42 17.46 -10.16
C PHE A 190 3.52 16.25 -10.41
N PRO A 191 4.06 15.11 -10.88
CA PRO A 191 3.25 13.90 -11.03
C PRO A 191 2.76 13.44 -9.65
N GLU A 192 1.50 13.03 -9.57
CA GLU A 192 0.98 12.34 -8.40
C GLU A 192 1.37 10.86 -8.47
N CYS A 193 2.09 10.38 -7.45
CA CYS A 193 2.42 8.97 -7.30
C CYS A 193 1.41 8.31 -6.34
N LEU A 194 0.89 7.16 -6.74
CA LEU A 194 0.00 6.35 -5.93
C LEU A 194 0.78 5.62 -4.81
N PRO A 195 0.09 5.04 -3.80
CA PRO A 195 0.76 4.36 -2.69
C PRO A 195 1.61 3.15 -3.10
N ASP A 196 1.32 2.53 -4.25
CA ASP A 196 2.12 1.45 -4.86
C ASP A 196 3.31 1.97 -5.70
N TRP A 197 3.50 3.29 -5.69
CA TRP A 197 4.49 4.07 -6.45
C TRP A 197 4.28 4.10 -7.96
N THR A 198 3.10 3.72 -8.44
CA THR A 198 2.70 3.93 -9.84
C THR A 198 2.23 5.36 -10.08
N TYR A 199 2.08 5.75 -11.35
CA TYR A 199 1.48 7.04 -11.69
C TYR A 199 -0.01 7.07 -11.36
N GLY A 200 -0.47 8.21 -10.85
CA GLY A 200 -1.89 8.53 -10.78
C GLY A 200 -2.57 8.42 -12.14
N ARG A 201 -3.85 8.01 -12.16
CA ARG A 201 -4.64 7.87 -13.40
C ARG A 201 -5.01 9.22 -14.03
N ILE A 202 -4.86 10.31 -13.28
CA ILE A 202 -5.19 11.66 -13.70
C ILE A 202 -3.89 12.46 -13.58
N ALA A 203 -3.41 13.00 -14.70
CA ALA A 203 -2.35 13.99 -14.69
C ALA A 203 -3.02 15.35 -14.50
N ILE A 204 -2.74 16.00 -13.37
CA ILE A 204 -3.29 17.32 -13.05
C ILE A 204 -2.24 18.36 -13.44
N ASN A 205 -2.61 19.31 -14.29
CA ASN A 205 -1.71 20.40 -14.66
C ASN A 205 -1.57 21.44 -13.53
N SER A 206 -0.67 22.43 -13.70
CA SER A 206 -0.50 23.51 -12.71
C SER A 206 -1.75 24.40 -12.53
N ALA A 207 -2.77 24.27 -13.40
CA ALA A 207 -4.06 24.92 -13.28
C ALA A 207 -5.15 24.05 -12.60
N GLY A 208 -4.81 22.85 -12.14
CA GLY A 208 -5.77 21.94 -11.48
C GLY A 208 -6.75 21.23 -12.41
N GLN A 209 -6.44 21.16 -13.72
CA GLN A 209 -7.26 20.54 -14.77
C GLN A 209 -6.67 19.20 -15.24
#